data_AF-K3YSA4-F1
#
_entry.id   AF-K3YSA4-F1
#
_cell.length_a   1.000
_cell.length_b   1.000
_cell.length_c   1.000
_cell.angle_alpha   90.00
_cell.angle_beta   90.00
_cell.angle_gamma   90.00
#
_symmetry.space_group_name_H-M   'P 1'
#
loop_
_entity.id
_entity.type
_entity.pdbx_description
1 polymer ?
#
loop_
_entity_poly.entity_id
_entity_poly.type
_entity_poly.pdbx_seq_one_letter_code
_entity_poly.pdbx_strand_id
1 'polypeptide(L)'
;MGLLKELLPLPDMLRISVEIAEGKSAEFVKAQVNQHLDSVLIKEADPVTGVLCNQYSCANDKAKNFVETCVWEYAQEIYCHLRAALLLHRGKQDDLITEIDKIAEASFLMVVVFAAEVTKHRLNAKSSESFQPEVAARILVAFSSVEHLRRLRLPEYTEAVRRAVLVNQENAAAIALFIESMPSYAELTNQPDLPSLAGTKYIWHRDEVQTSRILFYLRVVPTCVGLIPAHMIRDKVASIMFLYLQHPNEKVTSASHSVMVSFLSSGSGTDQDDRTALKEQLIFYYIKRSLEAYPGVTPFDGLASGVAALVRHLPAGSPAILFCIHSLVVKAKDLCDTAMIQDKSLWRSWEESTEPCKKTLDLLLRLIFLVDIQSFPYLLKELAEFVTLLPKEAQDVLLDDMHAHVAESDDVTRKPVLVSWLQSLSYISSQSSRSESRSKATSASSVGSDELTLNRTMARL
;
A
#
# COMPACT_ATOMS: atom_id res chain seq x y z
N MET A 1 -29.35 -0.18 22.10
CA MET A 1 -28.81 1.18 22.19
C MET A 1 -28.63 1.69 23.62
N GLY A 2 -29.68 1.78 24.46
CA GLY A 2 -29.53 2.31 25.84
C GLY A 2 -28.39 1.68 26.64
N LEU A 3 -28.34 0.34 26.69
CA LEU A 3 -27.27 -0.39 27.39
C LEU A 3 -25.86 -0.14 26.80
N LEU A 4 -25.74 -0.02 25.48
CA LEU A 4 -24.44 0.28 24.83
C LEU A 4 -23.96 1.68 25.21
N LYS A 5 -24.87 2.67 25.20
CA LYS A 5 -24.56 4.06 25.54
C LYS A 5 -24.29 4.27 27.03
N GLU A 6 -24.92 3.49 27.90
CA GLU A 6 -24.68 3.57 29.35
C GLU A 6 -23.41 2.80 29.78
N LEU A 7 -23.17 1.62 29.21
CA LEU A 7 -22.00 0.79 29.52
C LEU A 7 -20.71 1.37 28.92
N LEU A 8 -20.79 1.78 27.65
CA LEU A 8 -19.68 2.27 26.85
C LEU A 8 -20.08 3.61 26.21
N PRO A 9 -20.14 4.70 26.99
CA PRO A 9 -20.51 6.05 26.53
C PRO A 9 -19.45 6.72 25.65
N LEU A 10 -18.51 5.96 25.07
CA LEU A 10 -17.33 6.47 24.40
C LEU A 10 -17.67 7.48 23.29
N PRO A 11 -18.63 7.22 22.37
CA PRO A 11 -19.00 8.22 21.36
C PRO A 11 -19.50 9.53 21.96
N ASP A 12 -20.33 9.46 23.01
CA ASP A 12 -20.89 10.64 23.66
C ASP A 12 -19.79 11.43 24.41
N MET A 13 -18.88 10.75 25.10
CA MET A 13 -17.73 11.39 25.77
C MET A 13 -16.79 12.06 24.77
N LEU A 14 -16.48 11.39 23.66
CA LEU A 14 -15.67 11.95 22.58
C LEU A 14 -16.36 13.16 21.95
N ARG A 15 -17.67 13.09 21.69
CA ARG A 15 -18.46 14.22 21.16
C ARG A 15 -18.39 15.43 22.09
N ILE A 16 -18.67 15.24 23.38
CA ILE A 16 -18.60 16.30 24.40
C ILE A 16 -17.19 16.91 24.47
N SER A 17 -16.15 16.09 24.39
CA SER A 17 -14.76 16.57 24.38
C SER A 17 -14.45 17.49 23.20
N VAL A 18 -15.14 17.32 22.07
CA VAL A 18 -14.91 18.06 20.83
C VAL A 18 -15.79 19.31 20.74
N GLU A 19 -17.00 19.27 21.30
CA GLU A 19 -17.95 20.39 21.30
C GLU A 19 -17.52 21.51 22.26
N ILE A 20 -16.87 21.18 23.38
CA ILE A 20 -16.59 22.16 24.45
C ILE A 20 -15.13 22.61 24.45
N ALA A 21 -14.63 23.11 23.31
CA ALA A 21 -13.23 23.48 23.08
C ALA A 21 -12.74 24.76 23.80
N GLU A 22 -13.46 25.29 24.80
CA GLU A 22 -13.00 26.40 25.65
C GLU A 22 -12.42 25.86 26.97
N GLY A 23 -11.18 26.26 27.30
CA GLY A 23 -10.26 25.61 28.26
C GLY A 23 -10.71 25.39 29.71
N LYS A 24 -11.93 25.77 30.13
CA LYS A 24 -12.52 25.38 31.42
C LYS A 24 -13.22 24.01 31.41
N SER A 25 -13.27 23.35 30.25
CA SER A 25 -14.10 22.16 30.02
C SER A 25 -13.34 20.83 29.94
N ALA A 26 -12.06 20.81 29.55
CA ALA A 26 -11.29 19.57 29.48
C ALA A 26 -11.22 18.87 30.85
N GLU A 27 -11.16 19.64 31.94
CA GLU A 27 -11.23 19.12 33.31
C GLU A 27 -12.59 18.51 33.65
N PHE A 28 -13.69 19.08 33.15
CA PHE A 28 -15.04 18.53 33.33
C PHE A 28 -15.19 17.18 32.62
N VAL A 29 -14.74 17.09 31.36
CA VAL A 29 -14.77 15.83 30.60
C VAL A 29 -13.85 14.80 31.26
N LYS A 30 -12.66 15.21 31.71
CA LYS A 30 -11.74 14.33 32.44
C LYS A 30 -12.37 13.79 33.73
N ALA A 31 -13.07 14.63 34.50
CA ALA A 31 -13.77 14.20 35.70
C ALA A 31 -14.88 13.18 35.39
N GLN A 32 -15.63 13.38 34.31
CA GLN A 32 -16.68 12.45 33.87
C GLN A 32 -16.10 11.11 33.40
N VAL A 33 -14.99 11.13 32.65
CA VAL A 33 -14.26 9.93 32.22
C VAL A 33 -13.75 9.14 33.43
N ASN A 34 -13.10 9.81 34.38
CA ASN A 34 -12.61 9.18 35.60
C ASN A 34 -13.74 8.58 36.44
N GLN A 35 -14.86 9.30 36.59
CA GLN A 35 -16.04 8.78 37.28
C GLN A 35 -16.58 7.51 36.62
N HIS A 36 -16.59 7.45 35.28
CA HIS A 36 -17.02 6.26 34.56
C HIS A 36 -16.03 5.11 34.71
N LEU A 37 -14.73 5.39 34.67
CA LEU A 37 -13.67 4.40 34.89
C LEU A 37 -13.76 3.75 36.28
N ASP A 38 -14.18 4.51 37.29
CA ASP A 38 -14.37 4.00 38.66
C ASP A 38 -15.69 3.24 38.84
N SER A 39 -16.64 3.41 37.91
CA SER A 39 -17.97 2.82 37.98
C SER A 39 -17.98 1.29 37.88
N VAL A 40 -19.05 0.67 38.39
CA VAL A 40 -19.26 -0.78 38.24
C VAL A 40 -19.55 -1.14 36.76
N LEU A 41 -20.14 -0.22 36.00
CA LEU A 41 -20.54 -0.46 34.61
C LEU A 41 -19.33 -0.84 33.73
N ILE A 42 -18.25 -0.09 33.79
CA ILE A 42 -17.06 -0.39 32.99
C ILE A 42 -16.33 -1.65 33.48
N LYS A 43 -16.33 -1.92 34.79
CA LYS A 43 -15.69 -3.10 35.39
C LYS A 43 -16.40 -4.39 35.00
N GLU A 44 -17.71 -4.32 34.75
CA GLU A 44 -18.55 -5.42 34.31
C GLU A 44 -18.76 -5.44 32.78
N ALA A 45 -18.04 -4.63 32.02
CA ALA A 45 -18.23 -4.53 30.56
C ALA A 45 -17.99 -5.87 29.83
N ASP A 46 -17.03 -6.65 30.29
CA ASP A 46 -16.70 -7.97 29.73
C ASP A 46 -17.83 -9.00 29.99
N PRO A 47 -18.28 -9.25 31.24
CA PRO A 47 -19.44 -10.09 31.51
C PRO A 47 -20.70 -9.65 30.76
N VAL A 48 -20.99 -8.35 30.71
CA VAL A 48 -22.18 -7.82 30.00
C VAL A 48 -22.08 -8.08 28.50
N THR A 49 -20.90 -7.95 27.90
CA THR A 49 -20.65 -8.32 26.50
C THR A 49 -20.92 -9.81 26.27
N GLY A 50 -20.50 -10.67 27.20
CA GLY A 50 -20.79 -12.11 27.14
C GLY A 50 -22.29 -12.41 27.21
N VAL A 51 -23.02 -11.73 28.11
CA VAL A 51 -24.49 -11.86 28.20
C VAL A 51 -25.17 -11.38 26.92
N LEU A 52 -24.72 -10.27 26.33
CA LEU A 52 -25.22 -9.76 25.05
C LEU A 52 -25.05 -10.80 23.94
N CYS A 53 -23.88 -11.43 23.85
CA CYS A 53 -23.61 -12.49 22.86
C CYS A 53 -24.50 -13.71 23.06
N ASN A 54 -24.71 -14.15 24.31
CA ASN A 54 -25.61 -15.25 24.62
C ASN A 54 -27.07 -14.94 24.25
N GLN A 55 -27.54 -13.73 24.56
CA GLN A 55 -28.87 -13.28 24.19
C GLN A 55 -29.03 -13.17 22.67
N TYR A 56 -28.01 -12.67 21.97
CA TYR A 56 -27.98 -12.63 20.51
C TYR A 56 -28.14 -14.02 19.91
N SER A 57 -27.41 -15.03 20.42
CA SER A 57 -27.48 -16.40 19.91
C SER A 57 -28.89 -17.01 19.99
N CYS A 58 -29.64 -16.69 21.05
CA CYS A 58 -31.02 -17.17 21.25
C CYS A 58 -32.11 -16.26 20.65
N ALA A 59 -31.75 -15.11 20.08
CA ALA A 59 -32.70 -14.15 19.54
C ALA A 59 -33.26 -14.55 18.16
N ASN A 60 -34.46 -14.05 17.85
CA ASN A 60 -35.03 -14.18 16.50
C ASN A 60 -34.33 -13.26 15.49
N ASP A 61 -34.52 -13.49 14.19
CA ASP A 61 -33.81 -12.75 13.14
C ASP A 61 -34.05 -11.24 13.16
N LYS A 62 -35.27 -10.80 13.51
CA LYS A 62 -35.59 -9.37 13.60
C LYS A 62 -34.79 -8.69 14.71
N ALA A 63 -34.70 -9.34 15.88
CA ALA A 63 -33.92 -8.85 17.00
C ALA A 63 -32.41 -8.91 16.71
N LYS A 64 -31.92 -9.99 16.09
CA LYS A 64 -30.53 -10.11 15.63
C LYS A 64 -30.14 -8.95 14.71
N ASN A 65 -30.93 -8.70 13.67
CA ASN A 65 -30.69 -7.60 12.71
C ASN A 65 -30.67 -6.23 13.40
N PHE A 66 -31.57 -6.01 14.37
CA PHE A 66 -31.61 -4.75 15.11
C PHE A 66 -30.35 -4.54 15.96
N VAL A 67 -29.95 -5.56 16.73
CA VAL A 67 -28.76 -5.49 17.60
C VAL A 67 -27.49 -5.35 16.77
N GLU A 68 -27.37 -6.09 15.67
CA GLU A 68 -26.28 -5.97 14.70
C GLU A 68 -26.14 -4.53 14.21
N THR A 69 -27.21 -3.94 13.68
CA THR A 69 -27.22 -2.53 13.23
C THR A 69 -26.76 -1.58 14.32
N CYS A 70 -27.23 -1.75 15.57
CA CYS A 70 -26.81 -0.91 16.69
C CYS A 70 -25.29 -0.95 16.93
N VAL A 71 -24.68 -2.14 16.86
CA VAL A 71 -23.23 -2.30 17.09
C VAL A 71 -22.42 -1.76 15.92
N TRP A 72 -22.89 -1.92 14.68
CA TRP A 72 -22.23 -1.36 13.49
C TRP A 72 -22.27 0.17 13.48
N GLU A 73 -23.42 0.77 13.83
CA GLU A 73 -23.57 2.22 14.01
C GLU A 73 -22.67 2.74 15.12
N TYR A 74 -22.64 2.04 16.26
CA TYR A 74 -21.76 2.37 17.38
C TYR A 74 -20.27 2.40 16.96
N ALA A 75 -19.80 1.39 16.23
CA ALA A 75 -18.42 1.36 15.72
C ALA A 75 -18.10 2.55 14.79
N GLN A 76 -19.06 2.94 13.94
CA GLN A 76 -18.92 4.10 13.06
C GLN A 76 -18.92 5.43 13.83
N GLU A 77 -19.77 5.57 14.85
CA GLU A 77 -19.77 6.75 15.74
C GLU A 77 -18.44 6.89 16.49
N ILE A 78 -17.86 5.79 16.97
CA ILE A 78 -16.51 5.78 17.57
C ILE A 78 -15.51 6.38 16.59
N TYR A 79 -15.46 5.89 15.35
CA TYR A 79 -14.52 6.40 14.34
C TYR A 79 -14.65 7.92 14.15
N CYS A 80 -15.87 8.41 13.94
CA CYS A 80 -16.12 9.83 13.66
C CYS A 80 -15.64 10.72 14.81
N HIS A 81 -16.02 10.37 16.05
CA HIS A 81 -15.71 11.20 17.21
C HIS A 81 -14.26 11.02 17.68
N LEU A 82 -13.67 9.83 17.54
CA LEU A 82 -12.26 9.58 17.88
C LEU A 82 -11.33 10.34 16.94
N ARG A 83 -11.61 10.32 15.64
CA ARG A 83 -10.89 11.11 14.64
C ARG A 83 -10.91 12.60 15.00
N ALA A 84 -12.09 13.14 15.30
CA ALA A 84 -12.24 14.55 15.68
C ALA A 84 -11.52 14.90 16.98
N ALA A 85 -11.65 14.07 18.02
CA ALA A 85 -11.01 14.28 19.31
C ALA A 85 -9.48 14.28 19.20
N LEU A 86 -8.89 13.33 18.47
CA LEU A 86 -7.44 13.27 18.30
C LEU A 86 -6.90 14.42 17.45
N LEU A 87 -7.63 14.91 16.45
CA LEU A 87 -7.22 16.10 15.69
C LEU A 87 -7.22 17.37 16.56
N LEU A 88 -8.13 17.49 17.52
CA LEU A 88 -8.29 18.67 18.36
C LEU A 88 -7.31 18.69 19.56
N HIS A 89 -7.17 17.55 20.23
CA HIS A 89 -6.56 17.45 21.55
C HIS A 89 -5.11 16.98 21.57
N ARG A 90 -4.63 16.33 20.50
CA ARG A 90 -3.28 15.75 20.47
C ARG A 90 -2.20 16.81 20.66
N GLY A 91 -1.30 16.58 21.61
CA GLY A 91 -0.24 17.50 22.01
C GLY A 91 -0.70 18.68 22.88
N LYS A 92 -2.00 18.73 23.24
CA LYS A 92 -2.58 19.74 24.14
C LYS A 92 -3.19 19.14 25.40
N GLN A 93 -3.83 17.98 25.29
CA GLN A 93 -4.58 17.30 26.35
C GLN A 93 -4.31 15.79 26.32
N ASP A 94 -3.04 15.39 26.30
CA ASP A 94 -2.64 13.98 26.16
C ASP A 94 -3.10 13.10 27.34
N ASP A 95 -3.20 13.68 28.54
CA ASP A 95 -3.77 13.00 29.71
C ASP A 95 -5.23 12.58 29.49
N LEU A 96 -6.05 13.45 28.90
CA LEU A 96 -7.46 13.17 28.63
C LEU A 96 -7.59 12.04 27.60
N ILE A 97 -6.75 12.07 26.56
CA ILE A 97 -6.70 11.02 25.54
C ILE A 97 -6.33 9.67 26.18
N THR A 98 -5.36 9.67 27.10
CA THR A 98 -4.90 8.45 27.79
C THR A 98 -6.00 7.82 28.65
N GLU A 99 -6.84 8.62 29.32
CA GLU A 99 -7.97 8.09 30.09
C GLU A 99 -9.11 7.61 29.19
N ILE A 100 -9.39 8.32 28.09
CA ILE A 100 -10.36 7.89 27.06
C ILE A 100 -9.94 6.56 26.41
N ASP A 101 -8.65 6.33 26.21
CA ASP A 101 -8.11 5.10 25.62
C ASP A 101 -8.51 3.84 26.39
N LYS A 102 -8.64 3.91 27.73
CA LYS A 102 -9.09 2.77 28.55
C LYS A 102 -10.53 2.36 28.24
N ILE A 103 -11.41 3.34 28.05
CA ILE A 103 -12.81 3.11 27.64
C ILE A 103 -12.87 2.65 26.18
N ALA A 104 -11.96 3.15 25.34
CA ALA A 104 -11.83 2.74 23.95
C ALA A 104 -11.42 1.28 23.81
N GLU A 105 -10.55 0.78 24.69
CA GLU A 105 -10.15 -0.63 24.74
C GLU A 105 -11.34 -1.54 25.04
N ALA A 106 -12.15 -1.24 26.07
CA ALA A 106 -13.37 -1.98 26.38
C ALA A 106 -14.39 -1.94 25.22
N SER A 107 -14.52 -0.79 24.57
CA SER A 107 -15.39 -0.63 23.40
C SER A 107 -14.93 -1.46 22.21
N PHE A 108 -13.61 -1.50 21.96
CA PHE A 108 -13.02 -2.34 20.92
C PHE A 108 -13.26 -3.83 21.20
N LEU A 109 -13.02 -4.28 22.44
CA LEU A 109 -13.26 -5.66 22.86
C LEU A 109 -14.72 -6.08 22.61
N MET A 110 -15.68 -5.24 23.01
CA MET A 110 -17.11 -5.50 22.81
C MET A 110 -17.46 -5.67 21.33
N VAL A 111 -17.01 -4.75 20.46
CA VAL A 111 -17.26 -4.83 19.02
C VAL A 111 -16.66 -6.11 18.42
N VAL A 112 -15.44 -6.47 18.83
CA VAL A 112 -14.74 -7.66 18.33
C VAL A 112 -15.43 -8.95 18.75
N VAL A 113 -15.73 -9.11 20.04
CA VAL A 113 -16.36 -10.32 20.57
C VAL A 113 -17.77 -10.49 19.99
N PHE A 114 -18.54 -9.40 19.90
CA PHE A 114 -19.85 -9.42 19.27
C PHE A 114 -19.76 -9.82 17.79
N ALA A 115 -18.86 -9.20 17.02
CA ALA A 115 -18.66 -9.55 15.61
C ALA A 115 -18.24 -11.02 15.42
N ALA A 116 -17.37 -11.54 16.30
CA ALA A 116 -16.99 -12.94 16.28
C ALA A 116 -18.20 -13.86 16.51
N GLU A 117 -19.12 -13.51 17.41
CA GLU A 117 -20.37 -14.27 17.58
C GLU A 117 -21.26 -14.18 16.33
N VAL A 118 -21.46 -12.97 15.77
CA VAL A 118 -22.22 -12.77 14.52
C VAL A 118 -21.68 -13.65 13.39
N THR A 119 -20.35 -13.79 13.25
CA THR A 119 -19.76 -14.61 12.20
C THR A 119 -20.14 -16.10 12.31
N LYS A 120 -20.35 -16.62 13.53
CA LYS A 120 -20.74 -18.03 13.74
C LYS A 120 -22.17 -18.30 13.27
N HIS A 121 -23.05 -17.30 13.38
CA HIS A 121 -24.48 -17.43 13.04
C HIS A 121 -24.81 -16.98 11.61
N ARG A 122 -24.22 -15.89 11.14
CA ARG A 122 -24.55 -15.26 9.85
C ARG A 122 -23.66 -15.68 8.68
N LEU A 123 -22.43 -16.11 8.95
CA LEU A 123 -21.44 -16.44 7.91
C LEU A 123 -21.16 -17.95 7.80
N ASN A 124 -21.93 -18.78 8.49
CA ASN A 124 -21.79 -20.23 8.41
C ASN A 124 -22.64 -20.80 7.26
N ALA A 125 -22.00 -21.12 6.14
CA ALA A 125 -22.69 -21.69 4.97
C ALA A 125 -23.34 -23.05 5.25
N LYS A 126 -22.96 -23.75 6.33
CA LYS A 126 -23.59 -25.02 6.73
C LYS A 126 -24.97 -24.85 7.36
N SER A 127 -25.34 -23.64 7.81
CA SER A 127 -26.66 -23.30 8.31
C SER A 127 -27.41 -22.49 7.26
N SER A 128 -28.10 -23.19 6.35
CA SER A 128 -28.74 -22.59 5.16
C SER A 128 -29.85 -21.57 5.47
N GLU A 129 -30.43 -21.58 6.67
CA GLU A 129 -31.50 -20.65 7.05
C GLU A 129 -30.99 -19.27 7.52
N SER A 130 -29.72 -19.13 7.92
CA SER A 130 -29.20 -17.91 8.55
C SER A 130 -28.06 -17.23 7.80
N PHE A 131 -27.61 -17.80 6.69
CA PHE A 131 -26.48 -17.28 5.91
C PHE A 131 -26.85 -15.95 5.23
N GLN A 132 -26.12 -14.88 5.58
CA GLN A 132 -26.32 -13.53 5.04
C GLN A 132 -24.95 -12.93 4.66
N PRO A 133 -24.54 -13.01 3.39
CA PRO A 133 -23.21 -12.60 2.96
C PRO A 133 -22.97 -11.09 3.09
N GLU A 134 -24.03 -10.26 3.05
CA GLU A 134 -23.93 -8.81 3.23
C GLU A 134 -23.43 -8.42 4.63
N VAL A 135 -23.65 -9.29 5.62
CA VAL A 135 -23.16 -9.09 7.00
C VAL A 135 -21.62 -9.15 7.04
N ALA A 136 -20.98 -9.90 6.14
CA ALA A 136 -19.52 -9.95 6.05
C ALA A 136 -18.94 -8.57 5.73
N ALA A 137 -19.55 -7.84 4.78
CA ALA A 137 -19.17 -6.47 4.47
C ALA A 137 -19.31 -5.56 5.71
N ARG A 138 -20.46 -5.63 6.41
CA ARG A 138 -20.72 -4.81 7.61
C ARG A 138 -19.70 -5.05 8.73
N ILE A 139 -19.32 -6.31 8.97
CA ILE A 139 -18.28 -6.66 9.94
C ILE A 139 -16.95 -6.01 9.58
N LEU A 140 -16.53 -6.12 8.31
CA LEU A 140 -15.28 -5.52 7.85
C LEU A 140 -15.31 -3.99 7.94
N VAL A 141 -16.45 -3.36 7.64
CA VAL A 141 -16.62 -1.91 7.82
C VAL A 141 -16.50 -1.53 9.29
N ALA A 142 -17.19 -2.24 10.19
CA ALA A 142 -17.11 -1.98 11.62
C ALA A 142 -15.68 -2.13 12.15
N PHE A 143 -14.95 -3.16 11.72
CA PHE A 143 -13.54 -3.34 12.07
C PHE A 143 -12.64 -2.24 11.51
N SER A 144 -12.90 -1.76 10.29
CA SER A 144 -12.17 -0.61 9.74
C SER A 144 -12.34 0.64 10.61
N SER A 145 -13.52 0.84 11.20
CA SER A 145 -13.83 1.98 12.06
C SER A 145 -13.10 1.94 13.41
N VAL A 146 -12.81 0.75 13.93
CA VAL A 146 -12.10 0.57 15.20
C VAL A 146 -10.64 0.14 15.03
N GLU A 147 -10.10 0.10 13.81
CA GLU A 147 -8.73 -0.40 13.54
C GLU A 147 -7.65 0.40 14.30
N HIS A 148 -7.85 1.70 14.50
CA HIS A 148 -6.91 2.53 15.26
C HIS A 148 -6.77 2.06 16.73
N LEU A 149 -7.82 1.45 17.29
CA LEU A 149 -7.85 0.95 18.66
C LEU A 149 -7.22 -0.45 18.79
N ARG A 150 -6.84 -1.08 17.67
CA ARG A 150 -6.25 -2.42 17.64
C ARG A 150 -4.82 -2.42 18.20
N ARG A 151 -4.72 -2.38 19.52
CA ARG A 151 -3.46 -2.49 20.28
C ARG A 151 -3.22 -3.94 20.74
N LEU A 152 -4.30 -4.67 21.03
CA LEU A 152 -4.27 -6.07 21.44
C LEU A 152 -4.48 -7.03 20.27
N ARG A 153 -3.76 -8.16 20.31
CA ARG A 153 -3.93 -9.26 19.36
C ARG A 153 -4.98 -10.24 19.90
N LEU A 154 -6.22 -10.07 19.46
CA LEU A 154 -7.32 -10.97 19.80
C LEU A 154 -7.46 -12.07 18.73
N PRO A 155 -7.52 -13.36 19.11
CA PRO A 155 -7.82 -14.43 18.17
C PRO A 155 -9.21 -14.27 17.54
N GLU A 156 -10.18 -13.76 18.30
CA GLU A 156 -11.55 -13.48 17.86
C GLU A 156 -11.58 -12.49 16.68
N TYR A 157 -10.79 -11.42 16.77
CA TYR A 157 -10.64 -10.43 15.70
C TYR A 157 -10.13 -11.09 14.42
N THR A 158 -9.05 -11.88 14.54
CA THR A 158 -8.37 -12.49 13.39
C THR A 158 -9.29 -13.50 12.70
N GLU A 159 -10.00 -14.31 13.46
CA GLU A 159 -10.94 -15.29 12.93
C GLU A 159 -12.17 -14.62 12.30
N ALA A 160 -12.72 -13.57 12.92
CA ALA A 160 -13.84 -12.82 12.37
C ALA A 160 -13.47 -12.14 11.03
N VAL A 161 -12.29 -11.50 10.94
CA VAL A 161 -11.76 -10.94 9.69
C VAL A 161 -11.63 -12.05 8.64
N ARG A 162 -10.98 -13.17 9.00
CA ARG A 162 -10.75 -14.28 8.06
C ARG A 162 -12.06 -14.82 7.48
N ARG A 163 -13.08 -15.04 8.31
CA ARG A 163 -14.40 -15.51 7.86
C ARG A 163 -15.10 -14.50 6.97
N ALA A 164 -15.11 -13.23 7.35
CA ALA A 164 -15.74 -12.19 6.57
C ALA A 164 -15.04 -11.98 5.21
N VAL A 165 -13.70 -12.05 5.17
CA VAL A 165 -12.93 -12.02 3.93
C VAL A 165 -13.27 -13.20 3.04
N LEU A 166 -13.32 -14.44 3.55
CA LEU A 166 -13.68 -15.61 2.75
C LEU A 166 -15.05 -15.46 2.09
N VAL A 167 -16.05 -14.97 2.81
CA VAL A 167 -17.38 -14.71 2.23
C VAL A 167 -17.31 -13.63 1.15
N ASN A 168 -16.56 -12.55 1.36
CA ASN A 168 -16.39 -11.50 0.36
C ASN A 168 -15.57 -11.95 -0.87
N GLN A 169 -14.70 -12.96 -0.73
CA GLN A 169 -13.94 -13.54 -1.84
C GLN A 169 -14.81 -14.37 -2.79
N GLU A 170 -15.99 -14.79 -2.34
CA GLU A 170 -16.91 -15.65 -3.09
C GLU A 170 -18.20 -14.92 -3.48
N ASN A 171 -18.45 -13.72 -2.95
CA ASN A 171 -19.68 -12.97 -3.16
C ASN A 171 -19.44 -11.54 -3.69
N ALA A 172 -19.78 -11.31 -4.95
CA ALA A 172 -19.61 -10.03 -5.64
C ALA A 172 -20.42 -8.88 -5.01
N ALA A 173 -21.62 -9.14 -4.48
CA ALA A 173 -22.45 -8.11 -3.85
C ALA A 173 -21.86 -7.66 -2.50
N ALA A 174 -21.37 -8.61 -1.70
CA ALA A 174 -20.76 -8.31 -0.41
C ALA A 174 -19.46 -7.50 -0.56
N ILE A 175 -18.60 -7.86 -1.52
CA ILE A 175 -17.41 -7.06 -1.80
C ILE A 175 -17.77 -5.68 -2.36
N ALA A 176 -18.79 -5.55 -3.21
CA ALA A 176 -19.25 -4.25 -3.70
C ALA A 176 -19.68 -3.33 -2.54
N LEU A 177 -20.49 -3.83 -1.60
CA LEU A 177 -20.87 -3.09 -0.40
C LEU A 177 -19.66 -2.65 0.44
N PHE A 178 -18.65 -3.52 0.56
CA PHE A 178 -17.41 -3.19 1.26
C PHE A 178 -16.63 -2.07 0.55
N ILE A 179 -16.46 -2.12 -0.77
CA ILE A 179 -15.75 -1.07 -1.52
C ILE A 179 -16.55 0.23 -1.55
N GLU A 180 -17.88 0.17 -1.64
CA GLU A 180 -18.75 1.35 -1.56
C GLU A 180 -18.61 2.08 -0.23
N SER A 181 -18.38 1.36 0.87
CA SER A 181 -18.16 1.97 2.19
C SER A 181 -16.81 2.69 2.35
N MET A 182 -15.88 2.53 1.41
CA MET A 182 -14.59 3.23 1.48
C MET A 182 -14.80 4.76 1.44
N PRO A 183 -14.14 5.52 2.35
CA PRO A 183 -14.21 6.97 2.36
C PRO A 183 -13.81 7.58 1.01
N SER A 184 -14.52 8.63 0.60
CA SER A 184 -14.20 9.30 -0.67
C SER A 184 -12.87 10.06 -0.61
N TYR A 185 -12.24 10.32 -1.77
CA TYR A 185 -11.01 11.14 -1.83
C TYR A 185 -11.20 12.51 -1.15
N ALA A 186 -12.39 13.11 -1.31
CA ALA A 186 -12.73 14.38 -0.67
C ALA A 186 -12.76 14.26 0.86
N GLU A 187 -13.40 13.23 1.42
CA GLU A 187 -13.42 12.98 2.88
C GLU A 187 -12.01 12.74 3.46
N LEU A 188 -11.12 12.15 2.66
CA LEU A 188 -9.76 11.83 3.09
C LEU A 188 -8.85 13.06 3.13
N THR A 189 -9.03 13.97 2.18
CA THR A 189 -8.17 15.14 1.98
C THR A 189 -8.71 16.41 2.64
N ASN A 190 -10.01 16.46 2.91
CA ASN A 190 -10.64 17.55 3.63
C ASN A 190 -10.72 17.29 5.13
N GLN A 191 -10.81 18.39 5.87
CA GLN A 191 -11.02 18.37 7.31
C GLN A 191 -12.42 17.83 7.63
N PRO A 192 -12.60 17.11 8.76
CA PRO A 192 -13.94 16.79 9.25
C PRO A 192 -14.79 18.05 9.41
N ASP A 193 -16.06 17.99 8.99
CA ASP A 193 -17.03 19.09 9.09
C ASP A 193 -17.40 19.36 10.56
N LEU A 194 -16.51 20.04 11.29
CA LEU A 194 -16.66 20.34 12.70
C LEU A 194 -16.34 21.82 12.98
N PRO A 195 -17.26 22.57 13.61
CA PRO A 195 -17.06 23.99 13.90
C PRO A 195 -15.83 24.27 14.77
N SER A 196 -15.51 23.39 15.73
CA SER A 196 -14.35 23.52 16.63
C SER A 196 -13.00 23.35 15.93
N LEU A 197 -13.03 22.86 14.69
CA LEU A 197 -11.89 22.60 13.83
C LEU A 197 -11.71 23.70 12.75
N ALA A 198 -12.67 24.64 12.65
CA ALA A 198 -12.62 25.72 11.67
C ALA A 198 -11.36 26.59 11.83
N GLY A 199 -10.59 26.74 10.74
CA GLY A 199 -9.40 27.59 10.69
C GLY A 199 -8.07 26.90 11.02
N THR A 200 -8.07 25.62 11.44
CA THR A 200 -6.82 24.86 11.58
C THR A 200 -6.37 24.28 10.24
N LYS A 201 -5.08 24.38 9.92
CA LYS A 201 -4.53 23.74 8.71
C LYS A 201 -4.59 22.22 8.85
N TYR A 202 -5.57 21.59 8.21
CA TYR A 202 -5.67 20.15 8.13
C TYR A 202 -4.57 19.57 7.24
N ILE A 203 -3.96 18.49 7.70
CA ILE A 203 -2.87 17.81 7.01
C ILE A 203 -3.18 16.31 7.01
N TRP A 204 -3.78 15.83 5.93
CA TRP A 204 -4.35 14.48 5.81
C TRP A 204 -3.42 13.34 6.26
N HIS A 205 -2.13 13.37 5.89
CA HIS A 205 -1.18 12.30 6.23
C HIS A 205 -0.76 12.26 7.72
N ARG A 206 -1.28 13.18 8.55
CA ARG A 206 -1.11 13.16 10.02
C ARG A 206 -2.33 12.61 10.75
N ASP A 207 -3.42 12.34 10.04
CA ASP A 207 -4.63 11.74 10.60
C ASP A 207 -4.44 10.22 10.77
N GLU A 208 -3.98 9.81 11.94
CA GLU A 208 -3.66 8.41 12.23
C GLU A 208 -4.90 7.51 12.30
N VAL A 209 -6.05 8.05 12.70
CA VAL A 209 -7.31 7.29 12.80
C VAL A 209 -7.80 6.95 11.40
N GLN A 210 -7.85 7.95 10.52
CA GLN A 210 -8.19 7.75 9.12
C GLN A 210 -7.17 6.85 8.42
N THR A 211 -5.88 7.06 8.67
CA THR A 211 -4.80 6.24 8.10
C THR A 211 -4.95 4.77 8.51
N SER A 212 -5.30 4.51 9.77
CA SER A 212 -5.54 3.14 10.27
C SER A 212 -6.75 2.49 9.59
N ARG A 213 -7.85 3.24 9.43
CA ARG A 213 -9.02 2.78 8.69
C ARG A 213 -8.68 2.42 7.24
N ILE A 214 -7.94 3.27 6.53
CA ILE A 214 -7.56 3.00 5.14
C ILE A 214 -6.56 1.84 5.04
N LEU A 215 -5.63 1.72 5.98
CA LEU A 215 -4.74 0.56 6.05
C LEU A 215 -5.52 -0.77 6.14
N PHE A 216 -6.63 -0.80 6.89
CA PHE A 216 -7.50 -1.96 6.95
C PHE A 216 -8.09 -2.30 5.57
N TYR A 217 -8.68 -1.31 4.87
CA TYR A 217 -9.19 -1.52 3.51
C TYR A 217 -8.10 -2.01 2.55
N LEU A 218 -6.93 -1.37 2.54
CA LEU A 218 -5.82 -1.73 1.65
C LEU A 218 -5.24 -3.13 1.94
N ARG A 219 -5.49 -3.71 3.13
CA ARG A 219 -5.14 -5.10 3.44
C ARG A 219 -6.19 -6.12 3.01
N VAL A 220 -7.46 -5.72 2.97
CA VAL A 220 -8.57 -6.58 2.57
C VAL A 220 -8.76 -6.58 1.05
N VAL A 221 -8.66 -5.42 0.39
CA VAL A 221 -8.87 -5.30 -1.06
C VAL A 221 -8.04 -6.32 -1.88
N PRO A 222 -6.73 -6.55 -1.63
CA PRO A 222 -5.93 -7.48 -2.40
C PRO A 222 -6.48 -8.91 -2.41
N THR A 223 -7.15 -9.33 -1.34
CA THR A 223 -7.64 -10.70 -1.20
C THR A 223 -8.91 -10.94 -2.03
N CYS A 224 -9.67 -9.89 -2.34
CA CYS A 224 -10.96 -9.98 -3.06
C CYS A 224 -10.95 -9.27 -4.42
N VAL A 225 -9.80 -8.74 -4.86
CA VAL A 225 -9.67 -7.87 -6.04
C VAL A 225 -10.17 -8.50 -7.35
N GLY A 226 -10.19 -9.84 -7.44
CA GLY A 226 -10.71 -10.57 -8.60
C GLY A 226 -12.22 -10.43 -8.79
N LEU A 227 -12.98 -10.13 -7.73
CA LEU A 227 -14.43 -9.93 -7.79
C LEU A 227 -14.85 -8.46 -7.84
N ILE A 228 -13.91 -7.52 -7.70
CA ILE A 228 -14.24 -6.09 -7.73
C ILE A 228 -14.41 -5.65 -9.19
N PRO A 229 -15.58 -5.08 -9.58
CA PRO A 229 -15.79 -4.56 -10.92
C PRO A 229 -14.77 -3.48 -11.31
N ALA A 230 -14.38 -3.43 -12.59
CA ALA A 230 -13.34 -2.52 -13.08
C ALA A 230 -13.68 -1.04 -12.82
N HIS A 231 -14.95 -0.64 -12.95
CA HIS A 231 -15.39 0.73 -12.66
C HIS A 231 -15.21 1.10 -11.18
N MET A 232 -15.50 0.20 -10.24
CA MET A 232 -15.27 0.47 -8.80
C MET A 232 -13.78 0.62 -8.47
N ILE A 233 -12.93 -0.15 -9.16
CA ILE A 233 -11.47 -0.02 -9.02
C ILE A 233 -11.03 1.36 -9.52
N ARG A 234 -11.51 1.77 -10.70
CA ARG A 234 -11.20 3.08 -11.29
C ARG A 234 -11.67 4.23 -10.41
N ASP A 235 -12.91 4.18 -9.95
CA ASP A 235 -13.58 5.34 -9.34
C ASP A 235 -13.25 5.49 -7.85
N LYS A 236 -13.08 4.37 -7.12
CA LYS A 236 -12.80 4.39 -5.67
C LYS A 236 -11.41 3.89 -5.32
N VAL A 237 -11.06 2.65 -5.68
CA VAL A 237 -9.86 2.01 -5.14
C VAL A 237 -8.59 2.71 -5.62
N ALA A 238 -8.49 3.03 -6.91
CA ALA A 238 -7.29 3.60 -7.51
C ALA A 238 -6.94 4.96 -6.92
N SER A 239 -7.92 5.88 -6.81
CA SER A 239 -7.70 7.23 -6.27
C SER A 239 -7.19 7.21 -4.83
N ILE A 240 -7.76 6.34 -3.99
CA ILE A 240 -7.36 6.16 -2.59
C ILE A 240 -5.98 5.47 -2.50
N MET A 241 -5.78 4.37 -3.24
CA MET A 241 -4.51 3.65 -3.27
C MET A 241 -3.36 4.59 -3.65
N PHE A 242 -3.55 5.43 -4.67
CA PHE A 242 -2.52 6.36 -5.13
C PHE A 242 -2.27 7.54 -4.19
N LEU A 243 -3.31 8.02 -3.48
CA LEU A 243 -3.13 8.99 -2.41
C LEU A 243 -2.17 8.44 -1.35
N TYR A 244 -2.37 7.18 -0.96
CA TYR A 244 -1.61 6.52 0.10
C TYR A 244 -0.29 5.87 -0.37
N LEU A 245 -0.04 5.79 -1.67
CA LEU A 245 1.20 5.25 -2.26
C LEU A 245 2.45 6.05 -1.85
N GLN A 246 2.28 7.34 -1.52
CA GLN A 246 3.34 8.23 -1.03
C GLN A 246 3.11 8.68 0.41
N HIS A 247 2.37 7.91 1.20
CA HIS A 247 2.14 8.23 2.60
C HIS A 247 3.41 7.96 3.45
N PRO A 248 3.79 8.83 4.41
CA PRO A 248 5.02 8.62 5.19
C PRO A 248 5.05 7.34 6.05
N ASN A 249 3.89 6.70 6.27
CA ASN A 249 3.80 5.43 6.97
C ASN A 249 4.04 4.24 6.02
N GLU A 250 5.15 3.55 6.21
CA GLU A 250 5.60 2.41 5.39
C GLU A 250 4.57 1.27 5.32
N LYS A 251 3.83 0.99 6.40
CA LYS A 251 2.81 -0.07 6.41
C LYS A 251 1.71 0.20 5.39
N VAL A 252 1.41 1.48 5.19
CA VAL A 252 0.34 1.94 4.32
C VAL A 252 0.80 1.99 2.87
N THR A 253 2.01 2.49 2.62
CA THR A 253 2.60 2.45 1.28
C THR A 253 2.77 1.03 0.79
N SER A 254 3.28 0.14 1.64
CA SER A 254 3.41 -1.29 1.35
C SER A 254 2.06 -1.93 1.02
N ALA A 255 0.99 -1.58 1.78
CA ALA A 255 -0.35 -2.07 1.48
C ALA A 255 -0.88 -1.52 0.14
N SER A 256 -0.64 -0.25 -0.19
CA SER A 256 -0.97 0.32 -1.51
C SER A 256 -0.25 -0.42 -2.65
N HIS A 257 1.03 -0.73 -2.50
CA HIS A 257 1.77 -1.56 -3.46
C HIS A 257 1.16 -2.96 -3.60
N SER A 258 0.77 -3.59 -2.48
CA SER A 258 0.09 -4.89 -2.50
C SER A 258 -1.23 -4.85 -3.26
N VAL A 259 -2.03 -3.78 -3.13
CA VAL A 259 -3.27 -3.61 -3.90
C VAL A 259 -2.97 -3.56 -5.39
N MET A 260 -1.98 -2.77 -5.81
CA MET A 260 -1.60 -2.67 -7.22
C MET A 260 -1.11 -4.03 -7.77
N VAL A 261 -0.24 -4.72 -7.03
CA VAL A 261 0.28 -6.05 -7.40
C VAL A 261 -0.87 -7.04 -7.58
N SER A 262 -1.76 -7.16 -6.59
CA SER A 262 -2.90 -8.07 -6.68
C SER A 262 -3.88 -7.69 -7.78
N PHE A 263 -4.08 -6.40 -8.05
CA PHE A 263 -4.89 -5.94 -9.19
C PHE A 263 -4.28 -6.36 -10.53
N LEU A 264 -2.97 -6.19 -10.72
CA LEU A 264 -2.26 -6.63 -11.91
C LEU A 264 -2.32 -8.15 -12.08
N SER A 265 -2.13 -8.90 -11.00
CA SER A 265 -2.14 -10.36 -11.01
C SER A 265 -3.53 -10.99 -11.11
N SER A 266 -4.61 -10.24 -10.88
CA SER A 266 -5.94 -10.85 -10.90
C SER A 266 -6.36 -11.27 -12.32
N GLY A 267 -6.97 -12.46 -12.41
CA GLY A 267 -7.38 -13.10 -13.65
C GLY A 267 -8.72 -12.61 -14.22
N SER A 268 -9.14 -13.25 -15.30
CA SER A 268 -10.24 -12.81 -16.18
C SER A 268 -11.63 -13.14 -15.65
N GLY A 269 -12.29 -12.14 -15.07
CA GLY A 269 -13.74 -12.12 -14.92
C GLY A 269 -14.45 -11.73 -16.22
N THR A 270 -15.77 -11.53 -16.15
CA THR A 270 -16.62 -11.15 -17.29
C THR A 270 -16.24 -9.81 -17.94
N ASP A 271 -15.49 -8.95 -17.25
CA ASP A 271 -15.09 -7.61 -17.69
C ASP A 271 -13.63 -7.55 -18.17
N GLN A 272 -13.11 -8.63 -18.74
CA GLN A 272 -11.67 -8.81 -18.92
C GLN A 272 -11.00 -7.73 -19.79
N ASP A 273 -11.67 -7.25 -20.84
CA ASP A 273 -11.11 -6.25 -21.74
C ASP A 273 -11.00 -4.88 -21.04
N ASP A 274 -12.07 -4.44 -20.38
CA ASP A 274 -12.08 -3.20 -19.59
C ASP A 274 -11.06 -3.24 -18.45
N ARG A 275 -10.90 -4.40 -17.82
CA ARG A 275 -9.95 -4.60 -16.73
C ARG A 275 -8.52 -4.57 -17.24
N THR A 276 -8.24 -5.17 -18.40
CA THR A 276 -6.91 -5.15 -19.02
C THR A 276 -6.53 -3.74 -19.46
N ALA A 277 -7.44 -3.02 -20.11
CA ALA A 277 -7.25 -1.62 -20.46
C ALA A 277 -6.99 -0.75 -19.21
N LEU A 278 -7.74 -0.98 -18.13
CA LEU A 278 -7.53 -0.27 -16.87
C LEU A 278 -6.15 -0.58 -16.27
N LYS A 279 -5.69 -1.84 -16.27
CA LYS A 279 -4.33 -2.20 -15.81
C LYS A 279 -3.27 -1.37 -16.53
N GLU A 280 -3.33 -1.32 -17.86
CA GLU A 280 -2.37 -0.55 -18.65
C GLU A 280 -2.40 0.95 -18.32
N GLN A 281 -3.60 1.53 -18.20
CA GLN A 281 -3.76 2.95 -17.86
C GLN A 281 -3.17 3.30 -16.50
N LEU A 282 -3.42 2.48 -15.47
CA LEU A 282 -2.98 2.77 -14.11
C LEU A 282 -1.46 2.62 -13.92
N ILE A 283 -0.78 1.80 -14.74
CA ILE A 283 0.66 1.56 -14.60
C ILE A 283 1.49 2.79 -14.86
N PHE A 284 1.15 3.60 -15.87
CA PHE A 284 1.88 4.84 -16.16
C PHE A 284 1.93 5.74 -14.92
N TYR A 285 0.78 5.89 -14.25
CA TYR A 285 0.70 6.67 -13.04
C TYR A 285 1.39 5.99 -11.85
N TYR A 286 1.20 4.69 -11.68
CA TYR A 286 1.85 3.90 -10.62
C TYR A 286 3.38 3.99 -10.65
N ILE A 287 3.99 3.77 -11.81
CA ILE A 287 5.44 3.81 -11.97
C ILE A 287 5.97 5.21 -11.72
N LYS A 288 5.36 6.23 -12.35
CA LYS A 288 5.75 7.62 -12.14
C LYS A 288 5.73 8.00 -10.66
N ARG A 289 4.61 7.75 -9.97
CA ARG A 289 4.44 8.10 -8.56
C ARG A 289 5.35 7.30 -7.62
N SER A 290 5.59 6.02 -7.91
CA SER A 290 6.48 5.19 -7.09
C SER A 290 7.94 5.65 -7.22
N LEU A 291 8.40 5.97 -8.43
CA LEU A 291 9.78 6.40 -8.67
C LEU A 291 10.05 7.85 -8.22
N GLU A 292 9.04 8.73 -8.28
CA GLU A 292 9.11 10.09 -7.71
C GLU A 292 9.45 10.07 -6.22
N ALA A 293 8.89 9.12 -5.46
CA ALA A 293 9.04 9.03 -4.01
C ALA A 293 10.13 8.04 -3.55
N TYR A 294 10.71 7.26 -4.45
CA TYR A 294 11.83 6.36 -4.15
C TYR A 294 13.17 7.13 -4.14
N PRO A 295 14.06 6.90 -3.16
CA PRO A 295 14.02 5.89 -2.08
C PRO A 295 13.39 6.39 -0.76
N GLY A 296 12.81 7.58 -0.74
CA GLY A 296 12.29 8.20 0.48
C GLY A 296 11.13 7.43 1.11
N VAL A 297 9.95 7.52 0.50
CA VAL A 297 8.70 6.97 1.07
C VAL A 297 8.33 5.62 0.45
N THR A 298 8.72 5.40 -0.80
CA THR A 298 8.41 4.17 -1.52
C THR A 298 9.33 3.03 -1.07
N PRO A 299 8.79 1.93 -0.51
CA PRO A 299 9.59 0.78 -0.14
C PRO A 299 10.08 0.04 -1.39
N PHE A 300 11.36 -0.37 -1.40
CA PHE A 300 11.94 -1.08 -2.54
C PHE A 300 11.19 -2.36 -2.88
N ASP A 301 10.84 -3.17 -1.88
CA ASP A 301 10.16 -4.46 -2.08
C ASP A 301 8.76 -4.25 -2.72
N GLY A 302 8.07 -3.17 -2.36
CA GLY A 302 6.81 -2.77 -2.98
C GLY A 302 6.96 -2.35 -4.44
N LEU A 303 8.00 -1.55 -4.74
CA LEU A 303 8.33 -1.16 -6.11
C LEU A 303 8.71 -2.39 -6.97
N ALA A 304 9.64 -3.21 -6.50
CA ALA A 304 10.15 -4.38 -7.20
C ALA A 304 9.07 -5.43 -7.46
N SER A 305 8.19 -5.69 -6.48
CA SER A 305 7.05 -6.59 -6.67
C SER A 305 6.03 -6.05 -7.67
N GLY A 306 5.75 -4.74 -7.65
CA GLY A 306 4.91 -4.09 -8.67
C GLY A 306 5.49 -4.17 -10.07
N VAL A 307 6.80 -3.96 -10.20
CA VAL A 307 7.55 -4.10 -11.46
C VAL A 307 7.53 -5.55 -11.96
N ALA A 308 7.72 -6.53 -11.08
CA ALA A 308 7.61 -7.93 -11.47
C ALA A 308 6.17 -8.28 -11.91
N ALA A 309 5.15 -7.77 -11.20
CA ALA A 309 3.75 -8.03 -11.52
C ALA A 309 3.34 -7.43 -12.87
N LEU A 310 3.74 -6.18 -13.17
CA LEU A 310 3.38 -5.54 -14.44
C LEU A 310 4.01 -6.26 -15.62
N VAL A 311 5.28 -6.67 -15.51
CA VAL A 311 5.98 -7.36 -16.60
C VAL A 311 5.40 -8.76 -16.85
N ARG A 312 4.95 -9.45 -15.80
CA ARG A 312 4.39 -10.80 -15.92
C ARG A 312 2.94 -10.85 -16.38
N HIS A 313 2.13 -9.84 -16.04
CA HIS A 313 0.67 -9.91 -16.20
C HIS A 313 0.09 -8.94 -17.23
N LEU A 314 0.91 -8.04 -17.78
CA LEU A 314 0.50 -7.26 -18.94
C LEU A 314 0.70 -8.03 -20.24
N PRO A 315 -0.01 -7.64 -21.32
CA PRO A 315 0.25 -8.15 -22.65
C PRO A 315 1.70 -7.95 -23.08
N ALA A 316 2.24 -8.94 -23.79
CA ALA A 316 3.54 -8.83 -24.45
C ALA A 316 3.56 -7.60 -25.37
N GLY A 317 4.64 -6.83 -25.31
CA GLY A 317 4.78 -5.60 -26.10
C GLY A 317 3.96 -4.41 -25.60
N SER A 318 3.31 -4.49 -24.43
CA SER A 318 2.57 -3.36 -23.86
C SER A 318 3.47 -2.12 -23.70
N PRO A 319 3.04 -0.93 -24.17
CA PRO A 319 3.80 0.31 -24.01
C PRO A 319 4.11 0.66 -22.55
N ALA A 320 3.27 0.18 -21.61
CA ALA A 320 3.48 0.36 -20.19
C ALA A 320 4.75 -0.36 -19.68
N ILE A 321 5.13 -1.50 -20.27
CA ILE A 321 6.38 -2.22 -19.96
C ILE A 321 7.58 -1.38 -20.41
N LEU A 322 7.55 -0.86 -21.65
CA LEU A 322 8.61 -0.01 -22.19
C LEU A 322 8.78 1.27 -21.36
N PHE A 323 7.66 1.91 -21.01
CA PHE A 323 7.65 3.07 -20.13
C PHE A 323 8.25 2.77 -18.76
N CYS A 324 7.93 1.60 -18.19
CA CYS A 324 8.50 1.15 -16.92
C CYS A 324 10.02 1.01 -17.00
N ILE A 325 10.52 0.33 -18.04
CA ILE A 325 11.96 0.14 -18.27
C ILE A 325 12.66 1.49 -18.36
N HIS A 326 12.17 2.37 -19.23
CA HIS A 326 12.75 3.70 -19.41
C HIS A 326 12.76 4.51 -18.10
N SER A 327 11.63 4.52 -17.38
CA SER A 327 11.52 5.27 -16.12
C SER A 327 12.47 4.73 -15.04
N LEU A 328 12.69 3.41 -14.98
CA LEU A 328 13.66 2.79 -14.07
C LEU A 328 15.09 3.17 -14.43
N VAL A 329 15.43 3.19 -15.73
CA VAL A 329 16.76 3.62 -16.19
C VAL A 329 17.02 5.09 -15.87
N VAL A 330 16.05 5.96 -16.14
CA VAL A 330 16.13 7.38 -15.77
C VAL A 330 16.30 7.55 -14.26
N LYS A 331 15.55 6.79 -13.45
CA LYS A 331 15.67 6.85 -12.00
C LYS A 331 17.00 6.30 -11.49
N ALA A 332 17.50 5.20 -12.08
CA ALA A 332 18.81 4.65 -11.75
C ALA A 332 19.91 5.69 -12.01
N LYS A 333 19.87 6.38 -13.16
CA LYS A 333 20.80 7.45 -13.49
C LYS A 333 20.80 8.58 -12.46
N ASP A 334 19.63 9.10 -12.13
CA ASP A 334 19.45 10.14 -11.09
C ASP A 334 20.06 9.73 -9.73
N LEU A 335 19.80 8.49 -9.31
CA LEU A 335 20.32 7.97 -8.05
C LEU A 335 21.83 7.78 -8.08
N CYS A 336 22.38 7.24 -9.16
CA CYS A 336 23.81 6.99 -9.26
C CYS A 336 24.58 8.31 -9.41
N ASP A 337 24.07 9.30 -10.15
CA ASP A 337 24.65 10.66 -10.21
C ASP A 337 24.69 11.31 -8.81
N THR A 338 23.60 11.20 -8.06
CA THR A 338 23.51 11.71 -6.68
C THR A 338 24.49 10.99 -5.75
N ALA A 339 24.59 9.67 -5.88
CA ALA A 339 25.47 8.84 -5.05
C ALA A 339 26.95 9.13 -5.35
N MET A 340 27.33 9.30 -6.63
CA MET A 340 28.70 9.67 -7.03
C MET A 340 29.15 11.03 -6.47
N ILE A 341 28.22 11.98 -6.30
CA ILE A 341 28.52 13.28 -5.68
C ILE A 341 28.85 13.10 -4.18
N GLN A 342 28.19 12.15 -3.51
CA GLN A 342 28.35 11.92 -2.07
C GLN A 342 29.56 11.06 -1.75
N ASP A 343 29.77 9.97 -2.49
CA ASP A 343 30.90 9.07 -2.33
C ASP A 343 31.43 8.57 -3.68
N LYS A 344 32.67 8.96 -4.00
CA LYS A 344 33.35 8.52 -5.24
C LYS A 344 33.88 7.08 -5.17
N SER A 345 33.94 6.48 -3.99
CA SER A 345 34.47 5.14 -3.76
C SER A 345 33.39 4.05 -3.72
N LEU A 346 32.14 4.43 -3.95
CA LEU A 346 30.94 3.61 -3.87
C LEU A 346 31.04 2.23 -4.54
N TRP A 347 31.62 2.19 -5.74
CA TRP A 347 31.76 0.96 -6.53
C TRP A 347 32.76 -0.04 -5.95
N ARG A 348 33.61 0.37 -5.00
CA ARG A 348 34.60 -0.52 -4.37
C ARG A 348 34.02 -1.38 -3.25
N SER A 349 32.86 -1.01 -2.70
CA SER A 349 32.14 -1.76 -1.66
C SER A 349 30.76 -2.23 -2.16
N TRP A 350 30.67 -2.54 -3.46
CA TRP A 350 29.40 -2.79 -4.15
C TRP A 350 28.69 -4.05 -3.64
N GLU A 351 29.39 -5.14 -3.37
CA GLU A 351 28.81 -6.46 -3.04
C GLU A 351 27.86 -6.45 -1.84
N GLU A 352 28.14 -5.65 -0.79
CA GLU A 352 27.34 -5.59 0.45
C GLU A 352 26.44 -4.33 0.55
N SER A 353 26.41 -3.48 -0.47
CA SER A 353 25.71 -2.19 -0.36
C SER A 353 24.19 -2.36 -0.36
N THR A 354 23.51 -1.71 0.58
CA THR A 354 22.04 -1.62 0.61
C THR A 354 21.54 -0.40 -0.15
N GLU A 355 22.37 0.15 -1.04
CA GLU A 355 22.12 1.46 -1.62
C GLU A 355 20.95 1.47 -2.60
N PRO A 356 20.18 2.57 -2.64
CA PRO A 356 19.09 2.73 -3.59
C PRO A 356 19.47 2.55 -5.06
N CYS A 357 20.61 3.11 -5.51
CA CYS A 357 21.12 2.98 -6.88
C CYS A 357 21.36 1.50 -7.21
N LYS A 358 22.08 0.75 -6.35
CA LYS A 358 22.30 -0.69 -6.54
C LYS A 358 21.00 -1.47 -6.65
N LYS A 359 20.08 -1.27 -5.70
CA LYS A 359 18.78 -1.97 -5.71
C LYS A 359 18.00 -1.75 -7.02
N THR A 360 18.02 -0.53 -7.57
CA THR A 360 17.39 -0.25 -8.86
C THR A 360 18.13 -0.92 -10.03
N LEU A 361 19.47 -0.97 -10.00
CA LEU A 361 20.26 -1.71 -10.98
C LEU A 361 20.00 -3.21 -10.93
N ASP A 362 20.02 -3.81 -9.76
CA ASP A 362 19.70 -5.23 -9.58
C ASP A 362 18.30 -5.56 -10.11
N LEU A 363 17.33 -4.67 -9.88
CA LEU A 363 15.99 -4.80 -10.45
C LEU A 363 16.01 -4.76 -11.99
N LEU A 364 16.72 -3.80 -12.58
CA LEU A 364 16.90 -3.67 -14.02
C LEU A 364 17.58 -4.89 -14.64
N LEU A 365 18.61 -5.44 -13.99
CA LEU A 365 19.28 -6.68 -14.41
C LEU A 365 18.34 -7.87 -14.34
N ARG A 366 17.54 -7.98 -13.27
CA ARG A 366 16.52 -9.04 -13.15
C ARG A 366 15.46 -8.96 -14.24
N LEU A 367 15.14 -7.77 -14.76
CA LEU A 367 14.21 -7.61 -15.86
C LEU A 367 14.66 -8.31 -17.16
N ILE A 368 15.98 -8.48 -17.36
CA ILE A 368 16.54 -9.20 -18.52
C ILE A 368 15.95 -10.61 -18.65
N PHE A 369 15.70 -11.26 -17.52
CA PHE A 369 15.17 -12.62 -17.44
C PHE A 369 13.64 -12.68 -17.27
N LEU A 370 12.97 -11.55 -17.08
CA LEU A 370 11.53 -11.49 -16.81
C LEU A 370 10.72 -10.91 -17.97
N VAL A 371 11.28 -9.93 -18.68
CA VAL A 371 10.56 -9.20 -19.73
C VAL A 371 10.27 -10.10 -20.93
N ASP A 372 9.13 -9.93 -21.58
CA ASP A 372 8.81 -10.66 -22.80
C ASP A 372 9.80 -10.37 -23.94
N ILE A 373 10.00 -11.33 -24.84
CA ILE A 373 10.96 -11.22 -25.95
C ILE A 373 10.70 -10.02 -26.87
N GLN A 374 9.46 -9.50 -26.94
CA GLN A 374 9.13 -8.32 -27.73
C GLN A 374 9.66 -7.01 -27.13
N SER A 375 9.75 -6.93 -25.79
CA SER A 375 10.27 -5.75 -25.07
C SER A 375 11.76 -5.88 -24.74
N PHE A 376 12.32 -7.07 -24.93
CA PHE A 376 13.70 -7.41 -24.63
C PHE A 376 14.75 -6.56 -25.38
N PRO A 377 14.65 -6.31 -26.71
CA PRO A 377 15.62 -5.46 -27.40
C PRO A 377 15.67 -4.03 -26.84
N TYR A 378 14.51 -3.48 -26.50
CA TYR A 378 14.43 -2.13 -25.93
C TYR A 378 15.13 -2.05 -24.56
N LEU A 379 14.92 -3.05 -23.71
CA LEU A 379 15.63 -3.16 -22.42
C LEU A 379 17.15 -3.20 -22.61
N LEU A 380 17.63 -4.06 -23.50
CA LEU A 380 19.07 -4.21 -23.76
C LEU A 380 19.69 -2.91 -24.28
N LYS A 381 18.98 -2.18 -25.14
CA LYS A 381 19.43 -0.89 -25.63
C LYS A 381 19.53 0.15 -24.51
N GLU A 382 18.46 0.36 -23.73
CA GLU A 382 18.46 1.34 -22.64
C GLU A 382 19.51 1.00 -21.57
N LEU A 383 19.71 -0.28 -21.27
CA LEU A 383 20.78 -0.73 -20.37
C LEU A 383 22.15 -0.41 -20.94
N ALA A 384 22.42 -0.69 -22.22
CA ALA A 384 23.71 -0.41 -22.82
C ALA A 384 24.04 1.10 -22.77
N GLU A 385 23.08 1.95 -23.16
CA GLU A 385 23.22 3.40 -23.08
C GLU A 385 23.52 3.84 -21.64
N PHE A 386 22.79 3.28 -20.67
CA PHE A 386 23.02 3.56 -19.25
C PHE A 386 24.41 3.13 -18.77
N VAL A 387 24.84 1.90 -19.05
CA VAL A 387 26.16 1.40 -18.64
C VAL A 387 27.28 2.26 -19.23
N THR A 388 27.16 2.69 -20.49
CA THR A 388 28.21 3.52 -21.11
C THR A 388 28.38 4.89 -20.45
N LEU A 389 27.37 5.38 -19.71
CA LEU A 389 27.41 6.63 -18.96
C LEU A 389 28.05 6.51 -17.57
N LEU A 390 28.20 5.30 -17.03
CA LEU A 390 28.77 5.10 -15.71
C LEU A 390 30.32 5.27 -15.70
N PRO A 391 30.95 5.53 -14.54
CA PRO A 391 32.40 5.49 -14.40
C PRO A 391 33.00 4.12 -14.76
N LYS A 392 34.28 4.07 -15.14
CA LYS A 392 34.91 2.82 -15.60
C LYS A 392 34.86 1.71 -14.57
N GLU A 393 35.15 2.04 -13.32
CA GLU A 393 35.12 1.09 -12.22
C GLU A 393 33.72 0.47 -12.05
N ALA A 394 32.67 1.25 -12.29
CA ALA A 394 31.28 0.81 -12.24
C ALA A 394 30.92 -0.05 -13.45
N GLN A 395 31.40 0.32 -14.65
CA GLN A 395 31.22 -0.45 -15.87
C GLN A 395 31.82 -1.85 -15.71
N ASP A 396 33.03 -1.94 -15.20
CA ASP A 396 33.75 -3.21 -15.05
C ASP A 396 33.03 -4.14 -14.06
N VAL A 397 32.66 -3.63 -12.87
CA VAL A 397 31.89 -4.40 -11.87
C VAL A 397 30.56 -4.90 -12.44
N LEU A 398 29.81 -4.02 -13.09
CA LEU A 398 28.51 -4.38 -13.65
C LEU A 398 28.63 -5.40 -14.79
N LEU A 399 29.64 -5.25 -15.65
CA LEU A 399 29.89 -6.20 -16.74
C LEU A 399 30.27 -7.57 -16.19
N ASP A 400 31.10 -7.63 -15.15
CA ASP A 400 31.48 -8.89 -14.49
C ASP A 400 30.25 -9.58 -13.88
N ASP A 401 29.39 -8.84 -13.17
CA ASP A 401 28.12 -9.34 -12.62
C ASP A 401 27.19 -9.87 -13.72
N MET A 402 27.07 -9.14 -14.84
CA MET A 402 26.26 -9.57 -15.97
C MET A 402 26.83 -10.81 -16.66
N HIS A 403 28.15 -10.91 -16.80
CA HIS A 403 28.81 -12.09 -17.34
C HIS A 403 28.54 -13.32 -16.47
N ALA A 404 28.64 -13.19 -15.15
CA ALA A 404 28.30 -14.26 -14.21
C ALA A 404 26.84 -14.71 -14.35
N HIS A 405 25.89 -13.77 -14.33
CA HIS A 405 24.46 -14.09 -14.48
C HIS A 405 24.11 -14.74 -15.82
N VAL A 406 24.71 -14.29 -16.93
CA VAL A 406 24.47 -14.90 -18.25
C VAL A 406 25.12 -16.28 -18.34
N ALA A 407 26.30 -16.48 -17.74
CA ALA A 407 26.95 -17.78 -17.69
C ALA A 407 26.11 -18.82 -16.94
N GLU A 408 25.56 -18.45 -15.79
CA GLU A 408 24.73 -19.29 -14.93
C GLU A 408 23.29 -19.48 -15.44
N SER A 409 22.80 -18.60 -16.31
CA SER A 409 21.43 -18.68 -16.84
C SER A 409 21.21 -19.92 -17.73
N ASP A 410 20.16 -20.67 -17.42
CA ASP A 410 19.66 -21.81 -18.22
C ASP A 410 18.73 -21.41 -19.37
N ASP A 411 18.42 -20.11 -19.54
CA ASP A 411 17.57 -19.62 -20.64
C ASP A 411 18.28 -19.72 -22.00
N VAL A 412 18.14 -20.89 -22.62
CA VAL A 412 18.70 -21.19 -23.95
C VAL A 412 18.17 -20.29 -25.07
N THR A 413 17.03 -19.61 -24.86
CA THR A 413 16.42 -18.77 -25.89
C THR A 413 17.05 -17.39 -25.95
N ARG A 414 17.31 -16.77 -24.79
CA ARG A 414 17.89 -15.42 -24.69
C ARG A 414 19.40 -15.42 -24.67
N LYS A 415 20.02 -16.47 -24.14
CA LYS A 415 21.47 -16.55 -23.90
C LYS A 415 22.33 -16.24 -25.14
N PRO A 416 22.04 -16.71 -26.36
CA PRO A 416 22.84 -16.36 -27.53
C PRO A 416 22.84 -14.85 -27.83
N VAL A 417 21.68 -14.20 -27.70
CA VAL A 417 21.54 -12.75 -27.90
C VAL A 417 22.27 -11.99 -26.78
N LEU A 418 22.12 -12.44 -25.53
CA LEU A 418 22.79 -11.84 -24.37
C LEU A 418 24.31 -11.92 -24.46
N VAL A 419 24.86 -13.05 -24.87
CA VAL A 419 26.31 -13.22 -25.04
C VAL A 419 26.84 -12.26 -26.11
N SER A 420 26.17 -12.19 -27.26
CA SER A 420 26.55 -11.29 -28.35
C SER A 420 26.46 -9.80 -27.94
N TRP A 421 25.37 -9.45 -27.24
CA TRP A 421 25.15 -8.10 -26.73
C TRP A 421 26.20 -7.73 -25.67
N LEU A 422 26.50 -8.60 -24.71
CA LEU A 422 27.53 -8.37 -23.67
C LEU A 422 28.93 -8.19 -24.26
N GLN A 423 29.30 -9.01 -25.25
CA GLN A 423 30.57 -8.85 -25.96
C GLN A 423 30.67 -7.49 -26.65
N SER A 424 29.57 -7.03 -27.27
CA SER A 424 29.49 -5.72 -27.92
C SER A 424 29.59 -4.59 -26.91
N LEU A 425 28.91 -4.71 -25.77
CA LEU A 425 28.95 -3.72 -24.69
C LEU A 425 30.34 -3.62 -24.06
N SER A 426 30.96 -4.76 -23.71
CA SER A 426 32.33 -4.83 -23.19
C SER A 426 33.34 -4.18 -24.14
N TYR A 427 33.19 -4.41 -25.45
CA TYR A 427 34.01 -3.75 -26.46
C TYR A 427 33.86 -2.22 -26.42
N ILE A 428 32.63 -1.69 -26.40
CA ILE A 428 32.38 -0.24 -26.35
C ILE A 428 32.94 0.36 -25.05
N SER A 429 32.73 -0.30 -23.91
CA SER A 429 33.29 0.10 -22.63
C SER A 429 34.82 0.14 -22.67
N SER A 430 35.48 -0.82 -23.32
CA SER A 430 36.95 -0.81 -23.48
C SER A 430 37.47 0.34 -24.37
N GLN A 431 36.67 0.83 -25.33
CA GLN A 431 37.07 1.92 -26.22
C GLN A 431 37.00 3.30 -25.55
N SER A 432 35.99 3.51 -24.69
CA SER A 432 35.82 4.80 -24.00
C SER A 432 37.02 5.14 -23.09
N SER A 433 37.69 4.14 -22.48
CA SER A 433 38.92 4.36 -21.69
C SER A 433 40.14 4.69 -22.57
N ARG A 434 40.20 4.12 -23.79
CA ARG A 434 41.22 4.47 -24.81
C ARG A 434 41.05 5.90 -25.34
N SER A 435 39.82 6.41 -25.41
CA SER A 435 39.52 7.79 -25.80
C SER A 435 39.98 8.81 -24.76
N GLU A 436 39.73 8.59 -23.46
CA GLU A 436 40.18 9.49 -22.38
C GLU A 436 41.70 9.50 -22.18
N SER A 437 42.35 8.34 -22.37
CA SER A 437 43.81 8.25 -22.37
C SER A 437 44.44 8.85 -23.64
N ARG A 438 43.78 8.74 -24.80
CA ARG A 438 44.19 9.46 -26.02
C ARG A 438 43.90 10.95 -25.92
N SER A 439 42.82 11.45 -25.35
CA SER A 439 42.56 12.90 -25.30
C SER A 439 43.57 13.66 -24.43
N LYS A 440 44.18 13.00 -23.42
CA LYS A 440 45.36 13.50 -22.71
C LYS A 440 46.67 13.42 -23.52
N ALA A 441 46.73 12.58 -24.56
CA ALA A 441 47.91 12.38 -25.41
C ALA A 441 47.80 13.00 -26.82
N THR A 442 46.60 13.44 -27.23
CA THR A 442 46.27 13.77 -28.62
C THR A 442 45.77 15.21 -28.72
N SER A 443 46.63 16.14 -28.32
CA SER A 443 46.65 17.49 -28.88
C SER A 443 47.28 17.49 -30.30
N ALA A 444 47.02 16.45 -31.11
CA ALA A 444 47.43 16.36 -32.50
C ALA A 444 46.73 15.19 -33.23
N SER A 445 45.78 15.54 -34.11
CA SER A 445 45.26 14.77 -35.26
C SER A 445 44.57 13.42 -35.04
N SER A 446 43.24 13.39 -35.13
CA SER A 446 42.46 12.82 -36.25
C SER A 446 41.00 12.59 -35.80
N VAL A 447 40.09 13.48 -36.20
CA VAL A 447 38.66 13.42 -35.88
C VAL A 447 37.93 13.05 -37.18
N GLY A 448 37.30 11.89 -37.24
CA GLY A 448 36.42 11.57 -38.38
C GLY A 448 36.01 10.11 -38.57
N SER A 449 36.80 9.11 -38.13
CA SER A 449 36.45 7.69 -38.34
C SER A 449 35.77 7.01 -37.16
N ASP A 450 36.08 7.43 -35.92
CA ASP A 450 35.68 6.70 -34.71
C ASP A 450 34.24 7.01 -34.25
N GLU A 451 33.70 8.20 -34.57
CA GLU A 451 32.29 8.51 -34.29
C GLU A 451 31.32 7.67 -35.14
N LEU A 452 31.70 7.33 -36.37
CA LEU A 452 30.86 6.53 -37.29
C LEU A 452 30.81 5.05 -36.90
N THR A 453 31.88 4.50 -36.33
CA THR A 453 31.92 3.11 -35.85
C THR A 453 31.15 2.95 -34.54
N LEU A 454 31.26 3.91 -33.61
CA LEU A 454 30.49 3.89 -32.37
C LEU A 454 28.98 3.99 -32.62
N ASN A 455 28.55 4.89 -33.50
CA ASN A 455 27.15 5.02 -33.92
C ASN A 455 26.61 3.75 -34.61
N ARG A 456 27.44 3.07 -35.40
CA ARG A 456 27.07 1.82 -36.07
C ARG A 456 27.00 0.62 -35.12
N THR A 457 27.72 0.67 -34.00
CA THR A 457 27.72 -0.37 -32.96
C THR A 457 26.57 -0.14 -31.97
N MET A 458 26.26 1.12 -31.63
CA MET A 458 25.02 1.48 -30.92
C MET A 458 23.77 1.16 -31.72
N ALA A 459 23.80 1.23 -33.06
CA ALA A 459 22.69 0.79 -33.91
C ALA A 459 22.52 -0.74 -33.98
N ARG A 460 23.47 -1.52 -33.45
CA ARG A 460 23.41 -2.99 -33.35
C ARG A 460 23.05 -3.48 -31.94
N LEU A 461 23.07 -2.58 -30.96
CA LEU A 461 22.49 -2.76 -29.62
C LEU A 461 21.02 -2.37 -29.68
#